data_AF-A0A967SXZ3-F1
#
_entry.id   AF-A0A967SXZ3-F1
#
_cell.length_a   1.000
_cell.length_b   1.000
_cell.length_c   1.000
_cell.angle_alpha   90.00
_cell.angle_beta   90.00
_cell.angle_gamma   90.00
#
_symmetry.space_group_name_H-M   'P 1'
#
loop_
_entity.id
_entity.type
_entity.pdbx_description
1 polymer ?
#
loop_
_entity_poly.entity_id
_entity_poly.type
_entity_poly.pdbx_seq_one_letter_code
_entity_poly.pdbx_strand_id
1 'polypeptide(L)'
;MKIVVWILLVFFISISIFCTWDKFDAPTIPSKEERFNLGEARYVQLNPPLDAAHGYNLNEPSDIYVGTQDNFVYVADTGNDRIAMLDIGGAIVGYSQYISQPEAITQNDSAELLIVNKTNAVFRIDLHKYDNEIWNAPIDTVYQQLTEPSRQFTGISV
;
A
#
# COMPACT_ATOMS: atom_id res chain seq x y z
N MET A 1 -5.38 -39.87 -58.64
CA MET A 1 -5.54 -40.33 -57.24
C MET A 1 -4.22 -40.68 -56.56
N LYS A 2 -3.31 -41.46 -57.19
CA LYS A 2 -2.04 -41.87 -56.57
C LYS A 2 -1.07 -40.72 -56.22
N ILE A 3 -0.93 -39.70 -57.07
CA ILE A 3 -0.02 -38.55 -56.83
C ILE A 3 -0.45 -37.68 -55.64
N VAL A 4 -1.75 -37.46 -55.45
CA VAL A 4 -2.28 -36.67 -54.32
C VAL A 4 -2.02 -37.40 -52.99
N VAL A 5 -2.12 -38.73 -52.99
CA VAL A 5 -1.79 -39.56 -51.82
C VAL A 5 -0.30 -39.45 -51.48
N TRP A 6 0.60 -39.47 -52.46
CA TRP A 6 2.04 -39.30 -52.21
C TRP A 6 2.39 -37.91 -51.69
N ILE A 7 1.75 -36.85 -52.20
CA ILE A 7 1.96 -35.49 -51.71
C ILE A 7 1.47 -35.36 -50.25
N LEU A 8 0.29 -35.88 -49.93
CA LEU A 8 -0.22 -35.89 -48.56
C LEU A 8 0.67 -36.69 -47.60
N LEU A 9 1.24 -37.80 -48.07
CA LEU A 9 2.12 -38.65 -47.28
C LEU A 9 3.47 -37.97 -46.98
N VAL A 10 4.06 -37.29 -47.98
CA VAL A 10 5.29 -36.50 -47.79
C VAL A 10 5.03 -35.29 -46.89
N PHE A 11 3.87 -34.64 -47.01
CA PHE A 11 3.47 -33.54 -46.13
C PHE A 11 3.33 -34.01 -44.68
N PHE A 12 2.69 -35.16 -44.45
CA PHE A 12 2.53 -35.73 -43.10
C PHE A 12 3.87 -36.14 -42.47
N ILE A 13 4.78 -36.70 -43.27
CA ILE A 13 6.15 -37.04 -42.84
C ILE A 13 6.94 -35.77 -42.50
N SER A 14 6.79 -34.70 -43.27
CA SER A 14 7.45 -33.42 -42.96
C SER A 14 6.98 -32.83 -41.62
N ILE A 15 5.67 -32.85 -41.34
CA ILE A 15 5.11 -32.35 -40.07
C ILE A 15 5.63 -33.16 -38.88
N SER A 16 5.83 -34.47 -39.05
CA SER A 16 6.32 -35.34 -37.97
C SER A 16 7.83 -35.20 -37.72
N ILE A 17 8.63 -34.82 -38.72
CA ILE A 17 10.07 -34.55 -38.56
C ILE A 17 10.32 -33.16 -37.95
N PHE A 18 9.49 -32.16 -38.25
CA PHE A 18 9.59 -30.81 -37.67
C PHE A 18 8.91 -30.65 -36.30
N CYS A 19 8.32 -31.72 -35.75
CA CYS A 19 7.72 -31.72 -34.43
C CYS A 19 8.80 -31.96 -33.35
N THR A 20 9.72 -31.00 -33.20
CA THR A 20 10.63 -30.99 -32.05
C THR A 20 9.83 -30.50 -30.84
N TRP A 21 9.42 -31.44 -30.00
CA TRP A 21 8.88 -31.13 -28.68
C TRP A 21 10.04 -30.60 -27.84
N ASP A 22 10.33 -29.30 -27.94
CA ASP A 22 11.13 -28.61 -26.94
C ASP A 22 10.33 -28.66 -25.63
N LYS A 23 10.54 -29.73 -24.86
CA LYS A 23 10.19 -29.72 -23.46
C LYS A 23 11.13 -28.71 -22.84
N PHE A 24 10.58 -27.59 -22.39
CA PHE A 24 11.31 -26.71 -21.49
C PHE A 24 11.91 -27.57 -20.39
N ASP A 25 13.21 -27.36 -20.13
CA ASP A 25 13.84 -27.98 -18.99
C ASP A 25 12.99 -27.68 -17.75
N ALA A 26 12.77 -28.71 -16.93
CA ALA A 26 12.12 -28.50 -15.65
C ALA A 26 12.95 -27.44 -14.90
N PRO A 27 12.31 -26.44 -14.27
CA PRO A 27 13.03 -25.45 -13.49
C PRO A 27 13.90 -26.21 -12.47
N THR A 28 15.21 -26.01 -12.55
CA THR A 28 16.13 -26.63 -11.62
C THR A 28 15.99 -25.88 -10.31
N ILE A 29 15.48 -26.56 -9.28
CA ILE A 29 15.49 -26.01 -7.92
C ILE A 29 16.96 -25.84 -7.54
N PRO A 30 17.45 -24.62 -7.30
CA PRO A 30 18.84 -24.42 -6.89
C PRO A 30 19.09 -25.24 -5.63
N SER A 31 20.23 -25.96 -5.59
CA SER A 31 20.61 -26.86 -4.48
C SER A 31 20.70 -26.15 -3.12
N LYS A 32 20.69 -24.83 -3.16
CA LYS A 32 20.49 -23.94 -2.04
C LYS A 32 19.65 -22.78 -2.55
N GLU A 33 18.33 -22.90 -2.55
CA GLU A 33 17.53 -21.72 -2.25
C GLU A 33 18.17 -21.11 -1.00
N GLU A 34 18.40 -19.80 -0.98
CA GLU A 34 18.60 -19.12 0.30
C GLU A 34 17.37 -19.47 1.12
N ARG A 35 17.49 -20.51 1.95
CA ARG A 35 16.43 -20.93 2.86
C ARG A 35 16.01 -19.65 3.53
N PHE A 36 14.75 -19.27 3.33
CA PHE A 36 14.15 -18.12 3.99
C PHE A 36 14.56 -18.20 5.46
N ASN A 37 15.50 -17.35 5.87
CA ASN A 37 15.93 -17.29 7.25
C ASN A 37 14.77 -16.64 8.01
N LEU A 38 13.84 -17.47 8.48
CA LEU A 38 12.66 -17.08 9.27
C LEU A 38 13.00 -16.38 10.60
N GLY A 39 14.27 -16.05 10.85
CA GLY A 39 14.76 -15.35 12.04
C GLY A 39 15.21 -13.91 11.81
N GLU A 40 15.33 -13.44 10.57
CA GLU A 40 15.73 -12.06 10.27
C GLU A 40 14.65 -11.37 9.44
N ALA A 41 14.17 -10.22 9.89
CA ALA A 41 13.24 -9.40 9.13
C ALA A 41 13.93 -8.96 7.83
N ARG A 42 13.52 -9.53 6.69
CA ARG A 42 13.91 -9.05 5.37
C ARG A 42 12.91 -7.98 4.93
N TYR A 43 13.39 -6.76 4.80
CA TYR A 43 12.63 -5.66 4.23
C TYR A 43 12.86 -5.59 2.73
N VAL A 44 11.79 -5.46 1.95
CA VAL A 44 11.88 -5.08 0.54
C VAL A 44 11.75 -3.56 0.52
N GLN A 45 12.83 -2.88 0.10
CA GLN A 45 12.81 -1.43 -0.03
C GLN A 45 11.88 -1.03 -1.17
N LEU A 46 11.01 -0.06 -0.92
CA LEU A 46 10.18 0.55 -1.95
C LEU A 46 11.07 1.31 -2.95
N ASN A 47 10.67 1.35 -4.22
CA ASN A 47 11.36 2.08 -5.27
C ASN A 47 10.40 3.10 -5.91
N PRO A 48 10.61 4.41 -5.72
CA PRO A 48 11.74 5.03 -5.03
C PRO A 48 11.69 4.83 -3.49
N PRO A 49 12.84 4.93 -2.81
CA PRO A 49 12.88 5.00 -1.34
C PRO A 49 12.07 6.20 -0.83
N LEU A 50 11.30 6.00 0.25
CA LEU A 50 10.56 7.07 0.91
C LEU A 50 11.48 7.90 1.84
N ASP A 51 12.52 8.52 1.28
CA ASP A 51 13.47 9.35 2.01
C ASP A 51 13.45 10.83 1.54
N ALA A 52 14.15 11.68 2.30
CA ALA A 52 14.21 13.11 2.02
C ALA A 52 14.88 13.44 0.67
N ALA A 53 15.79 12.60 0.19
CA ALA A 53 16.45 12.79 -1.11
C ALA A 53 15.47 12.61 -2.28
N HIS A 54 14.42 11.82 -2.08
CA HIS A 54 13.33 11.61 -3.04
C HIS A 54 12.09 12.47 -2.75
N GLY A 55 12.19 13.45 -1.84
CA GLY A 55 11.11 14.40 -1.54
C GLY A 55 10.19 13.98 -0.40
N TYR A 56 10.48 12.87 0.29
CA TYR A 56 9.70 12.39 1.43
C TYR A 56 10.32 12.89 2.73
N ASN A 57 9.77 13.98 3.26
CA ASN A 57 10.20 14.57 4.53
C ASN A 57 9.31 14.06 5.69
N LEU A 58 9.25 12.73 5.87
CA LEU A 58 8.56 12.11 7.01
C LEU A 58 9.48 12.16 8.24
N ASN A 59 8.90 12.39 9.42
CA ASN A 59 9.59 12.47 10.69
C ASN A 59 8.90 11.60 11.73
N GLU A 60 9.56 10.51 12.14
CA GLU A 60 9.04 9.55 13.12
C GLU A 60 7.57 9.13 12.89
N PRO A 61 7.19 8.68 11.67
CA PRO A 61 5.80 8.31 11.42
C PRO A 61 5.39 7.10 12.27
N SER A 62 4.22 7.15 12.90
CA SER A 62 3.76 6.11 13.84
C SER A 62 2.84 5.07 13.22
N ASP A 63 2.11 5.43 12.16
CA ASP A 63 1.08 4.58 11.57
C ASP A 63 0.85 4.87 10.07
N ILE A 64 0.29 3.90 9.37
CA ILE A 64 -0.06 3.95 7.95
C ILE A 64 -1.39 3.23 7.70
N TYR A 65 -2.28 3.86 6.93
CA TYR A 65 -3.56 3.31 6.54
C TYR A 65 -3.72 3.35 5.02
N VAL A 66 -4.20 2.26 4.43
CA VAL A 66 -4.53 2.19 3.00
C VAL A 66 -6.04 2.33 2.85
N GLY A 67 -6.46 3.48 2.33
CA GLY A 67 -7.86 3.83 2.05
C GLY A 67 -8.48 2.88 1.03
N THR A 68 -9.54 2.18 1.45
CA THR A 68 -10.25 1.24 0.58
C THR A 68 -11.35 1.92 -0.23
N GLN A 69 -11.84 3.07 0.23
CA GLN A 69 -12.93 3.80 -0.42
C GLN A 69 -12.44 4.82 -1.44
N ASP A 70 -11.24 5.37 -1.25
CA ASP A 70 -10.70 6.49 -2.04
C ASP A 70 -9.38 6.19 -2.75
N ASN A 71 -8.80 4.99 -2.53
CA ASN A 71 -7.52 4.52 -3.11
C ASN A 71 -6.30 5.40 -2.77
N PHE A 72 -6.30 6.03 -1.60
CA PHE A 72 -5.14 6.76 -1.09
C PHE A 72 -4.45 6.03 0.06
N VAL A 73 -3.24 6.44 0.36
CA VAL A 73 -2.45 5.97 1.51
C VAL A 73 -2.24 7.13 2.45
N TYR A 74 -2.51 6.93 3.73
CA TYR A 74 -2.42 7.94 4.76
C TYR A 74 -1.35 7.54 5.76
N VAL A 75 -0.45 8.47 6.08
CA VAL A 75 0.64 8.26 7.04
C VAL A 75 0.48 9.25 8.19
N ALA A 76 0.50 8.74 9.42
CA ALA A 76 0.60 9.57 10.61
C ALA A 76 2.04 10.06 10.73
N ASP A 77 2.31 11.26 10.24
CA ASP A 77 3.65 11.88 10.26
C ASP A 77 3.85 12.58 11.62
N THR A 78 3.97 11.77 12.68
CA THR A 78 3.86 12.17 14.09
C THR A 78 4.82 13.29 14.47
N GLY A 79 6.07 13.19 14.06
CA GLY A 79 7.10 14.19 14.34
C GLY A 79 6.93 15.51 13.57
N ASN A 80 5.98 15.58 12.64
CA ASN A 80 5.63 16.79 11.88
C ASN A 80 4.20 17.28 12.14
N ASP A 81 3.49 16.72 13.13
CA ASP A 81 2.15 17.15 13.54
C ASP A 81 1.11 17.23 12.38
N ARG A 82 1.11 16.21 11.51
CA ARG A 82 0.25 16.16 10.33
C ARG A 82 -0.03 14.75 9.84
N ILE A 83 -1.01 14.63 8.95
CA ILE A 83 -1.25 13.43 8.14
C ILE A 83 -0.68 13.69 6.75
N ALA A 84 0.17 12.79 6.25
CA ALA A 84 0.60 12.80 4.86
C ALA A 84 -0.33 11.91 4.04
N MET A 85 -0.76 12.41 2.89
CA MET A 85 -1.62 11.69 1.95
C MET A 85 -0.83 11.39 0.68
N LEU A 86 -0.80 10.12 0.30
CA LEU A 86 -0.09 9.59 -0.85
C LEU A 86 -1.10 8.93 -1.79
N ASP A 87 -0.81 8.92 -3.08
CA ASP A 87 -1.51 8.04 -4.02
C ASP A 87 -1.06 6.58 -3.85
N ILE A 88 -1.73 5.65 -4.54
CA ILE A 88 -1.40 4.22 -4.46
C ILE A 88 -0.01 3.89 -5.05
N GLY A 89 0.56 4.79 -5.85
CA GLY A 89 1.93 4.71 -6.36
C GLY A 89 2.97 5.22 -5.35
N GLY A 90 2.53 5.79 -4.23
CA GLY A 90 3.38 6.34 -3.19
C GLY A 90 3.83 7.78 -3.43
N ALA A 91 3.28 8.50 -4.41
CA ALA A 91 3.58 9.92 -4.58
C ALA A 91 2.81 10.74 -3.53
N ILE A 92 3.46 11.74 -2.92
CA ILE A 92 2.78 12.67 -1.99
C ILE A 92 1.78 13.51 -2.77
N VAL A 93 0.51 13.38 -2.39
CA VAL A 93 -0.60 14.19 -2.92
C VAL A 93 -0.72 15.47 -2.10
N GLY A 94 -0.64 15.37 -0.77
CA GLY A 94 -0.81 16.51 0.11
C GLY A 94 -0.58 16.21 1.59
N TYR A 95 -0.77 17.25 2.41
CA TYR A 95 -0.68 17.17 3.87
C TYR A 95 -1.93 17.78 4.49
N SER A 96 -2.37 17.22 5.61
CA SER A 96 -3.46 17.79 6.40
C SER A 96 -3.08 19.13 7.02
N GLN A 97 -4.10 19.81 7.54
CA GLN A 97 -3.93 20.84 8.55
C GLN A 97 -3.27 20.26 9.81
N TYR A 98 -2.86 21.15 10.72
CA TYR A 98 -2.17 20.78 11.95
C TYR A 98 -3.00 19.84 12.84
N ILE A 99 -2.41 18.72 13.21
CA ILE A 99 -2.89 17.82 14.28
C ILE A 99 -1.69 17.46 15.13
N SER A 100 -1.73 17.75 16.43
CA SER A 100 -0.58 17.43 17.28
C SER A 100 -0.37 15.92 17.35
N GLN A 101 0.84 15.45 17.08
CA GLN A 101 1.35 14.10 17.30
C GLN A 101 0.35 12.97 16.95
N PRO A 102 -0.16 12.90 15.71
CA PRO A 102 -1.06 11.81 15.31
C PRO A 102 -0.36 10.46 15.56
N GLU A 103 -1.08 9.53 16.17
CA GLU A 103 -0.54 8.24 16.61
C GLU A 103 -1.09 7.08 15.78
N ALA A 104 -2.40 7.05 15.55
CA ALA A 104 -3.05 5.99 14.79
C ALA A 104 -4.17 6.55 13.92
N ILE A 105 -4.35 5.96 12.74
CA ILE A 105 -5.30 6.39 11.71
C ILE A 105 -6.15 5.19 11.27
N THR A 106 -7.42 5.42 11.04
CA THR A 106 -8.30 4.49 10.34
C THR A 106 -9.27 5.26 9.44
N GLN A 107 -10.03 4.55 8.62
CA GLN A 107 -11.05 5.13 7.77
C GLN A 107 -12.36 4.37 7.92
N ASN A 108 -13.48 5.09 7.86
CA ASN A 108 -14.80 4.47 7.80
C ASN A 108 -15.32 4.31 6.37
N ASP A 109 -16.49 3.69 6.21
CA ASP A 109 -17.09 3.43 4.89
C ASP A 109 -17.49 4.70 4.11
N SER A 110 -17.49 5.88 4.76
CA SER A 110 -17.77 7.18 4.12
C SER A 110 -16.49 7.93 3.71
N ALA A 111 -15.33 7.27 3.75
CA ALA A 111 -14.01 7.86 3.51
C ALA A 111 -13.62 8.97 4.51
N GLU A 112 -14.21 8.99 5.70
CA GLU A 112 -13.76 9.87 6.77
C GLU A 112 -12.56 9.21 7.49
N LEU A 113 -11.47 9.95 7.61
CA LEU A 113 -10.35 9.53 8.43
C LEU A 113 -10.67 9.77 9.90
N LEU A 114 -10.39 8.80 10.75
CA LEU A 114 -10.42 8.93 12.20
C LEU A 114 -9.00 8.82 12.74
N ILE A 115 -8.61 9.78 13.58
CA ILE A 115 -7.25 9.90 14.09
C ILE A 115 -7.27 10.02 15.62
N VAL A 116 -6.29 9.42 16.27
CA VAL A 116 -6.00 9.62 17.69
C VAL A 116 -4.55 10.06 17.88
N ASN A 117 -4.27 10.76 18.97
CA ASN A 117 -2.96 11.38 19.20
C ASN A 117 -2.47 11.31 20.65
N LYS A 118 -2.60 10.14 21.31
CA LYS A 118 -2.25 9.96 22.73
C LYS A 118 -2.95 10.93 23.68
N THR A 119 -4.07 11.53 23.26
CA THR A 119 -4.99 12.29 24.12
C THR A 119 -6.25 11.47 24.38
N ASN A 120 -7.19 12.06 25.13
CA ASN A 120 -8.50 11.50 25.40
C ASN A 120 -9.53 11.83 24.31
N ALA A 121 -9.09 12.24 23.11
CA ALA A 121 -9.92 12.69 22.01
C ALA A 121 -9.72 11.87 20.73
N VAL A 122 -10.78 11.80 19.93
CA VAL A 122 -10.77 11.27 18.57
C VAL A 122 -11.07 12.41 17.62
N PHE A 123 -10.23 12.54 16.60
CA PHE A 123 -10.32 13.54 15.56
C PHE A 123 -10.83 12.90 14.26
N ARG A 124 -11.41 13.73 13.39
CA ARG A 124 -11.91 13.33 12.09
C ARG A 124 -11.47 14.30 11.01
N ILE A 125 -11.14 13.76 9.84
CA ILE A 125 -11.04 14.50 8.58
C ILE A 125 -12.02 13.89 7.59
N ASP A 126 -13.02 14.66 7.16
CA ASP A 126 -13.98 14.24 6.13
C ASP A 126 -13.40 14.57 4.76
N LEU A 127 -12.84 13.58 4.06
CA LEU A 127 -12.18 13.81 2.77
C LEU A 127 -13.17 13.86 1.61
N HIS A 128 -14.22 13.04 1.66
CA HIS A 128 -15.24 12.99 0.63
C HIS A 128 -15.94 14.35 0.45
N LYS A 129 -16.17 15.09 1.53
CA LYS A 129 -16.78 16.43 1.46
C LYS A 129 -15.90 17.49 0.78
N TYR A 130 -14.59 17.29 0.73
CA TYR A 130 -13.62 18.25 0.18
C TYR A 130 -12.87 17.67 -1.03
N ASP A 131 -13.52 16.78 -1.80
CA ASP A 131 -12.97 16.21 -3.03
C ASP A 131 -11.58 15.56 -2.86
N ASN A 132 -11.33 14.99 -1.68
CA ASN A 132 -10.04 14.42 -1.25
C ASN A 132 -8.87 15.43 -1.22
N GLU A 133 -9.14 16.72 -1.20
CA GLU A 133 -8.14 17.77 -0.98
C GLU A 133 -7.84 17.92 0.52
N ILE A 134 -6.94 17.08 1.04
CA ILE A 134 -6.65 16.98 2.48
C ILE A 134 -6.20 18.31 3.13
N TRP A 135 -5.58 19.22 2.38
CA TRP A 135 -5.18 20.54 2.89
C TRP A 135 -6.38 21.47 3.15
N ASN A 136 -7.48 21.28 2.42
CA ASN A 136 -8.72 22.05 2.57
C ASN A 136 -9.68 21.42 3.57
N ALA A 137 -9.51 20.13 3.89
CA ALA A 137 -10.35 19.41 4.84
C ALA A 137 -9.97 19.80 6.30
N PRO A 138 -10.92 20.34 7.09
CA PRO A 138 -10.68 20.68 8.50
C PRO A 138 -10.63 19.42 9.37
N ILE A 139 -10.01 19.57 10.54
CA ILE A 139 -9.94 18.53 11.56
C ILE A 139 -10.96 18.82 12.65
N ASP A 140 -11.93 17.94 12.81
CA ASP A 140 -12.97 18.04 13.84
C ASP A 140 -12.69 17.09 15.00
N THR A 141 -12.95 17.51 16.24
CA THR A 141 -13.01 16.57 17.37
C THR A 141 -14.39 15.92 17.42
N VAL A 142 -14.46 14.61 17.18
CA VAL A 142 -15.74 13.87 17.14
C VAL A 142 -16.09 13.22 18.47
N TYR A 143 -15.09 12.97 19.31
CA TYR A 143 -15.29 12.41 20.64
C TYR A 143 -14.19 12.88 21.59
N GLN A 144 -14.56 13.10 22.85
CA GLN A 144 -13.60 13.36 23.92
C GLN A 144 -14.11 12.78 25.24
N GLN A 145 -13.27 11.99 25.92
CA GLN A 145 -13.60 11.40 27.22
C GLN A 145 -13.30 12.38 28.36
N LEU A 146 -14.28 13.26 28.66
CA LEU A 146 -14.12 14.32 29.66
C LEU A 146 -13.99 13.80 31.11
N THR A 147 -14.52 12.61 31.40
CA THR A 147 -14.47 12.01 32.75
C THR A 147 -13.09 11.42 33.08
N GLU A 148 -12.26 11.14 32.08
CA GLU A 148 -10.91 10.60 32.25
C GLU A 148 -9.89 11.41 31.41
N PRO A 149 -9.55 12.65 31.82
CA PRO A 149 -8.69 13.53 31.02
C PRO A 149 -7.26 12.98 30.80
N SER A 150 -6.79 12.09 31.68
CA SER A 150 -5.48 11.45 31.56
C SER A 150 -5.47 10.22 30.67
N ARG A 151 -6.63 9.75 30.19
CA ARG A 151 -6.70 8.60 29.30
C ARG A 151 -6.10 8.95 27.94
N GLN A 152 -5.32 8.03 27.38
CA GLN A 152 -4.68 8.20 26.09
C GLN A 152 -5.19 7.14 25.12
N PHE A 153 -5.68 7.57 23.96
CA PHE A 153 -5.99 6.67 22.87
C PHE A 153 -4.75 6.50 21.99
N THR A 154 -4.27 5.27 21.88
CA THR A 154 -3.04 4.90 21.15
C THR A 154 -3.31 4.00 19.95
N GLY A 155 -4.58 3.69 19.69
CA GLY A 155 -5.00 2.84 18.59
C GLY A 155 -6.46 3.11 18.25
N ILE A 156 -6.81 2.91 16.98
CA ILE A 156 -8.16 3.11 16.47
C ILE A 156 -8.41 2.15 15.31
N SER A 157 -9.64 1.65 15.21
CA SER A 157 -10.14 0.86 14.08
C SER A 157 -11.64 1.09 13.96
N VAL A 158 -12.15 1.00 12.74
CA VAL A 158 -13.59 0.92 12.43
C VAL A 158 -13.99 -0.54 12.24
#